data_AF-A0A820TCZ1-F1
#
_entry.id   AF-A0A820TCZ1-F1
#
_cell.length_a   1.000
_cell.length_b   1.000
_cell.length_c   1.000
_cell.angle_alpha   90.00
_cell.angle_beta   90.00
_cell.angle_gamma   90.00
#
_symmetry.space_group_name_H-M   'P 1'
#
loop_
_entity.id
_entity.type
_entity.pdbx_description
1 polymer ?
#
loop_
_entity_poly.entity_id
_entity_poly.type
_entity_poly.pdbx_seq_one_letter_code
_entity_poly.pdbx_strand_id
1 'polypeptide(L)'
;MESNECEITDFDQENKILLEPYEYIRTIPGKQIRPKLIKAFNFWLNIPEDKLVVIGDLVEMLHNSSLLIDDIQDNSKLRRGVPVAHNIYGVPLTINAANYIYFLAMQKALTLQHPDVTQIFVDQMLELHHGQGMEIWWRDNFVAPSEDEYRQMVIRKCGGLFNLGVRFMELFASNEIRLKYKFDRLCPLLSLLFQIRDDYCNLMSKEYTNNKSYCEDLTEGKFSFPILHAINTRETDTRIIHILKQRTQDVELKRYCVQLLHEFGSIEYTRQACINLGKQVFDEI
;
A
#
# COMPACT_ATOMS: atom_id res chain seq x y z
N MET A 1 49.33 -9.39 1.87
CA MET A 1 47.90 -9.45 2.25
C MET A 1 47.54 -8.05 2.69
N GLU A 2 47.26 -7.19 1.73
CA GLU A 2 46.72 -5.86 2.01
C GLU A 2 45.22 -5.95 1.82
N SER A 3 44.52 -5.60 2.89
CA SER A 3 43.09 -5.43 2.96
C SER A 3 42.66 -4.32 1.99
N ASN A 4 41.84 -4.66 1.00
CA ASN A 4 41.07 -3.68 0.24
C ASN A 4 40.05 -3.02 1.18
N GLU A 5 40.44 -1.94 1.83
CA GLU A 5 39.49 -0.99 2.39
C GLU A 5 38.83 -0.27 1.19
N CYS A 6 37.53 -0.48 1.03
CA CYS A 6 36.74 0.16 -0.02
C CYS A 6 36.60 1.65 0.35
N GLU A 7 37.32 2.53 -0.34
CA GLU A 7 37.22 3.99 -0.16
C GLU A 7 35.77 4.43 -0.44
N ILE A 8 35.07 4.86 0.61
CA ILE A 8 33.74 5.46 0.51
C ILE A 8 33.89 6.80 -0.20
N THR A 9 33.20 6.98 -1.33
CA THR A 9 33.26 8.24 -2.09
C THR A 9 32.41 9.33 -1.44
N ASP A 10 32.71 10.61 -1.69
CA ASP A 10 31.86 11.73 -1.24
C ASP A 10 30.39 11.54 -1.69
N PHE A 11 30.18 10.96 -2.88
CA PHE A 11 28.86 10.62 -3.41
C PHE A 11 28.15 9.51 -2.60
N ASP A 12 28.89 8.53 -2.08
CA ASP A 12 28.32 7.49 -1.19
C ASP A 12 27.91 8.08 0.15
N GLN A 13 28.68 9.05 0.65
CA GLN A 13 28.38 9.75 1.88
C GLN A 13 27.16 10.69 1.73
N GLU A 14 27.06 11.40 0.60
CA GLU A 14 25.88 12.19 0.23
C GLU A 14 24.63 11.30 0.08
N ASN A 15 24.73 10.17 -0.63
CA ASN A 15 23.60 9.23 -0.76
C ASN A 15 23.12 8.73 0.59
N LYS A 16 24.04 8.45 1.53
CA LYS A 16 23.66 8.03 2.88
C LYS A 16 22.83 9.10 3.60
N ILE A 17 23.19 10.38 3.45
CA ILE A 17 22.44 11.50 4.02
C ILE A 17 21.05 11.61 3.35
N LEU A 18 21.00 11.53 2.02
CA LEU A 18 19.75 11.65 1.27
C LEU A 18 18.75 10.51 1.56
N LEU A 19 19.25 9.34 1.95
CA LEU A 19 18.45 8.14 2.17
C LEU A 19 18.13 7.87 3.65
N GLU A 20 18.51 8.74 4.59
CA GLU A 20 18.19 8.52 6.02
C GLU A 20 16.72 8.23 6.31
N PRO A 21 15.72 8.94 5.74
CA PRO A 21 14.31 8.62 5.96
C PRO A 21 13.92 7.23 5.44
N TYR A 22 14.54 6.79 4.35
CA TYR A 22 14.28 5.50 3.73
C TYR A 22 14.95 4.35 4.52
N GLU A 23 16.18 4.55 4.97
CA GLU A 23 16.83 3.57 5.85
C GLU A 23 16.10 3.45 7.18
N TYR A 24 15.60 4.56 7.73
CA TYR A 24 14.77 4.54 8.93
C TYR A 24 13.56 3.60 8.78
N ILE A 25 12.74 3.76 7.74
CA ILE A 25 11.54 2.91 7.56
C ILE A 25 11.91 1.44 7.34
N ARG A 26 13.07 1.15 6.73
CA ARG A 26 13.57 -0.23 6.53
C ARG A 26 13.94 -0.93 7.83
N THR A 27 14.41 -0.19 8.85
CA THR A 27 14.72 -0.79 10.17
C THR A 27 13.47 -1.27 10.91
N ILE A 28 12.29 -0.80 10.52
CA ILE A 28 11.04 -1.10 11.20
C ILE A 28 10.44 -2.39 10.63
N PRO A 29 10.35 -3.49 11.39
CA PRO A 29 9.94 -4.79 10.85
C PRO A 29 8.50 -4.78 10.33
N GLY A 30 8.31 -5.13 9.06
CA GLY A 30 7.00 -5.27 8.42
C GLY A 30 6.44 -6.70 8.46
N LYS A 31 5.21 -6.88 7.97
CA LYS A 31 4.58 -8.20 7.84
C LYS A 31 5.21 -9.08 6.75
N GLN A 32 6.14 -8.53 5.95
CA GLN A 32 6.83 -9.18 4.83
C GLN A 32 5.87 -9.94 3.88
N ILE A 33 4.70 -9.35 3.62
CA ILE A 33 3.67 -9.98 2.78
C ILE A 33 4.07 -9.97 1.30
N ARG A 34 4.65 -8.86 0.81
CA ARG A 34 5.06 -8.77 -0.61
C ARG A 34 6.18 -9.75 -0.98
N PRO A 35 7.28 -9.90 -0.20
CA PRO A 35 8.27 -10.94 -0.49
C PRO A 35 7.69 -12.36 -0.49
N LYS A 36 6.73 -12.64 0.40
CA LYS A 36 6.03 -13.94 0.42
C LYS A 36 5.17 -14.14 -0.81
N LEU A 37 4.46 -13.11 -1.27
CA LEU A 37 3.65 -13.17 -2.48
C LEU A 37 4.50 -13.36 -3.72
N ILE A 38 5.61 -12.63 -3.88
CA ILE A 38 6.55 -12.84 -5.00
C ILE A 38 7.03 -14.29 -5.04
N LYS A 39 7.41 -14.86 -3.90
CA LYS A 39 7.78 -16.29 -3.80
C LYS A 39 6.62 -17.21 -4.15
N ALA A 40 5.40 -16.90 -3.71
CA ALA A 40 4.21 -17.69 -4.01
C ALA A 40 3.88 -17.69 -5.52
N PHE A 41 3.91 -16.52 -6.18
CA PHE A 41 3.72 -16.45 -7.64
C PHE A 41 4.83 -17.17 -8.40
N ASN A 42 6.05 -17.20 -7.86
CA ASN A 42 7.16 -17.91 -8.50
C ASN A 42 6.97 -19.43 -8.53
N PHE A 43 6.11 -19.99 -7.68
CA PHE A 43 5.72 -21.40 -7.78
C PHE A 43 5.13 -21.73 -9.15
N TRP A 44 4.32 -20.82 -9.71
CA TRP A 44 3.75 -20.98 -11.06
C TRP A 44 4.67 -20.44 -12.14
N LEU A 45 5.24 -19.26 -11.93
CA LEU A 45 5.98 -18.52 -12.97
C LEU A 45 7.39 -19.09 -13.22
N ASN A 46 8.00 -19.71 -12.20
CA ASN A 46 9.27 -20.42 -12.27
C ASN A 46 10.36 -19.63 -13.02
N ILE A 47 10.60 -18.39 -12.60
CA ILE A 47 11.58 -17.49 -13.22
C ILE A 47 13.00 -17.71 -12.67
N PRO A 48 14.05 -17.27 -13.38
CA PRO A 48 15.42 -17.33 -12.87
C PRO A 48 15.60 -16.58 -11.54
N GLU A 49 16.37 -17.16 -10.62
CA GLU A 49 16.55 -16.64 -9.26
C GLU A 49 17.18 -15.24 -9.24
N ASP A 50 18.12 -14.95 -10.14
CA ASP A 50 18.75 -13.63 -10.28
C ASP A 50 17.70 -12.55 -10.62
N LYS A 51 16.72 -12.87 -11.47
CA LYS A 51 15.61 -11.98 -11.81
C LYS A 51 14.62 -11.85 -10.66
N LEU A 52 14.32 -12.95 -9.97
CA LEU A 52 13.44 -12.96 -8.81
C LEU A 52 13.95 -12.05 -7.68
N VAL A 53 15.25 -12.09 -7.40
CA VAL A 53 15.88 -11.23 -6.39
C VAL A 53 15.75 -9.76 -6.78
N VAL A 54 16.07 -9.41 -8.03
CA VAL A 54 15.94 -8.03 -8.53
C VAL A 54 14.50 -7.54 -8.44
N ILE A 55 13.52 -8.34 -8.85
CA ILE A 55 12.09 -7.99 -8.77
C ILE A 55 11.63 -7.87 -7.31
N GLY A 56 12.10 -8.75 -6.43
CA GLY A 56 11.85 -8.68 -4.99
C GLY A 56 12.30 -7.36 -4.37
N ASP A 57 13.56 -7.00 -4.60
CA ASP A 57 14.14 -5.72 -4.16
C ASP A 57 13.33 -4.53 -4.68
N LEU A 58 12.97 -4.54 -5.97
CA LEU A 58 12.23 -3.46 -6.60
C LEU A 58 10.88 -3.20 -5.94
N VAL A 59 10.12 -4.27 -5.71
CA VAL A 59 8.81 -4.19 -5.08
C VAL A 59 8.92 -3.71 -3.63
N GLU A 60 9.97 -4.11 -2.91
CA GLU A 60 10.22 -3.64 -1.55
C GLU A 60 10.64 -2.15 -1.52
N MET A 61 11.50 -1.71 -2.44
CA MET A 61 11.89 -0.31 -2.59
C MET A 61 10.68 0.58 -2.82
N LEU A 62 9.88 0.25 -3.83
CA LEU A 62 8.68 1.00 -4.18
C LEU A 62 7.65 0.99 -3.05
N HIS A 63 7.49 -0.15 -2.35
CA HIS A 63 6.59 -0.21 -1.22
C HIS A 63 7.01 0.74 -0.09
N ASN A 64 8.26 0.67 0.34
CA ASN A 64 8.71 1.49 1.47
C ASN A 64 8.67 2.98 1.10
N SER A 65 9.02 3.34 -0.13
CA SER A 65 8.84 4.71 -0.62
C SER A 65 7.38 5.15 -0.66
N SER A 66 6.47 4.29 -1.11
CA SER A 66 5.05 4.62 -1.12
C SER A 66 4.52 4.85 0.29
N LEU A 67 5.00 4.10 1.29
CA LEU A 67 4.63 4.32 2.69
C LEU A 67 5.12 5.66 3.24
N LEU A 68 6.33 6.09 2.88
CA LEU A 68 6.84 7.40 3.30
C LEU A 68 5.96 8.54 2.78
N ILE A 69 5.52 8.44 1.52
CA ILE A 69 4.64 9.42 0.89
C ILE A 69 3.21 9.34 1.46
N ASP A 70 2.65 8.14 1.60
CA ASP A 70 1.32 7.87 2.17
C ASP A 70 1.21 8.42 3.60
N ASP A 71 2.19 8.15 4.47
CA ASP A 71 2.21 8.69 5.85
C ASP A 71 2.17 10.23 5.88
N ILE A 72 2.81 10.90 4.91
CA ILE A 72 2.77 12.36 4.78
C ILE A 72 1.40 12.83 4.29
N GLN A 73 0.89 12.19 3.23
CA GLN A 73 -0.40 12.51 2.61
C GLN A 73 -1.57 12.32 3.58
N ASP A 74 -1.43 11.41 4.53
CA ASP A 74 -2.44 11.04 5.51
C ASP A 74 -2.22 11.71 6.87
N ASN A 75 -1.11 12.46 7.03
CA ASN A 75 -0.70 13.10 8.27
C ASN A 75 -0.62 12.11 9.46
N SER A 76 -0.20 10.88 9.17
CA SER A 76 -0.07 9.79 10.13
C SER A 76 0.91 10.15 11.25
N LYS A 77 0.74 9.55 12.43
CA LYS A 77 1.63 9.81 13.57
C LYS A 77 2.62 8.69 13.84
N LEU A 78 2.16 7.45 13.76
CA LEU A 78 3.00 6.28 13.95
C LEU A 78 2.88 5.34 12.76
N ARG A 79 3.96 4.59 12.52
CA ARG A 79 3.97 3.43 11.65
C ARG A 79 4.63 2.27 12.37
N ARG A 80 3.88 1.18 12.55
CA ARG A 80 4.34 -0.04 13.26
C ARG A 80 4.85 0.27 14.68
N GLY A 81 4.22 1.23 15.35
CA GLY A 81 4.43 1.56 16.77
C GLY A 81 5.53 2.58 17.02
N VAL A 82 6.19 3.09 15.98
CA VAL A 82 7.23 4.11 16.07
C VAL A 82 6.85 5.36 15.26
N PRO A 83 7.43 6.54 15.56
CA PRO A 83 7.13 7.76 14.82
C PRO A 83 7.38 7.61 13.32
N VAL A 84 6.50 8.18 12.50
CA VAL A 84 6.71 8.23 11.04
C VAL A 84 7.94 9.07 10.68
N ALA A 85 8.61 8.73 9.57
CA ALA A 85 9.88 9.34 9.17
C ALA A 85 9.80 10.88 9.06
N HIS A 86 8.69 11.41 8.56
CA HIS A 86 8.52 12.85 8.38
C HIS A 86 8.41 13.63 9.69
N ASN A 87 8.10 12.97 10.82
CA ASN A 87 8.15 13.59 12.14
C ASN A 87 9.58 13.63 12.72
N ILE A 88 10.52 12.86 12.17
CA ILE A 88 11.92 12.81 12.59
C ILE A 88 12.79 13.69 11.68
N TYR A 89 12.70 13.45 10.37
CA TYR A 89 13.56 14.07 9.35
C TYR A 89 12.90 15.26 8.65
N GLY A 90 11.65 15.56 8.97
CA GLY A 90 10.86 16.59 8.32
C GLY A 90 10.22 16.13 7.00
N VAL A 91 9.12 16.79 6.64
CA VAL A 91 8.37 16.54 5.40
C VAL A 91 9.25 16.71 4.15
N PRO A 92 10.05 17.80 3.99
CA PRO A 92 10.79 18.02 2.75
C PRO A 92 11.80 16.91 2.42
N LEU A 93 12.61 16.51 3.41
CA LEU A 93 13.61 15.47 3.21
C LEU A 93 12.97 14.10 2.98
N THR A 94 11.89 13.80 3.69
CA THR A 94 11.17 12.53 3.52
C THR A 94 10.55 12.38 2.13
N ILE A 95 9.94 13.46 1.59
CA ILE A 95 9.43 13.48 0.20
C ILE A 95 10.58 13.27 -0.78
N ASN A 96 11.69 13.99 -0.60
CA ASN A 96 12.83 13.89 -1.50
C ASN A 96 13.43 12.48 -1.51
N ALA A 97 13.65 11.88 -0.33
CA ALA A 97 14.18 10.52 -0.19
C ALA A 97 13.28 9.47 -0.86
N ALA A 98 11.96 9.54 -0.64
CA ALA A 98 11.01 8.61 -1.22
C ALA A 98 10.97 8.73 -2.76
N ASN A 99 10.93 9.96 -3.29
CA ASN A 99 10.97 10.21 -4.73
C ASN A 99 12.29 9.77 -5.36
N TYR A 100 13.41 9.99 -4.69
CA TYR A 100 14.72 9.54 -5.18
C TYR A 100 14.76 8.01 -5.29
N ILE A 101 14.22 7.29 -4.30
CA ILE A 101 14.12 5.83 -4.36
C ILE A 101 13.20 5.34 -5.49
N TYR A 102 12.15 6.07 -5.88
CA TYR A 102 11.36 5.71 -7.08
C TYR A 102 12.24 5.66 -8.34
N PHE A 103 13.16 6.62 -8.50
CA PHE A 103 14.09 6.62 -9.63
C PHE A 103 15.20 5.58 -9.49
N LEU A 104 15.69 5.32 -8.28
CA LEU A 104 16.64 4.22 -8.04
C LEU A 104 15.98 2.85 -8.31
N ALA A 105 14.70 2.70 -7.98
CA ALA A 105 13.93 1.51 -8.35
C ALA A 105 13.81 1.40 -9.87
N MET A 106 13.50 2.49 -10.59
CA MET A 106 13.52 2.46 -12.05
C MET A 106 14.90 2.08 -12.62
N GLN A 107 15.98 2.67 -12.09
CA GLN A 107 17.35 2.33 -12.49
C GLN A 107 17.66 0.84 -12.27
N LYS A 108 17.27 0.30 -11.11
CA LYS A 108 17.40 -1.14 -10.82
C LYS A 108 16.52 -1.98 -11.76
N ALA A 109 15.31 -1.53 -12.11
CA ALA A 109 14.43 -2.24 -13.05
C ALA A 109 15.07 -2.36 -14.43
N LEU A 110 15.77 -1.32 -14.91
CA LEU A 110 16.47 -1.35 -16.20
C LEU A 110 17.55 -2.46 -16.28
N THR A 111 18.10 -2.91 -15.15
CA THR A 111 19.04 -4.05 -15.11
C THR A 111 18.42 -5.39 -15.49
N LEU A 112 17.09 -5.49 -15.49
CA LEU A 112 16.38 -6.67 -15.97
C LEU A 112 16.58 -6.90 -17.48
N GLN A 113 16.96 -5.85 -18.23
CA GLN A 113 17.33 -5.89 -19.66
C GLN A 113 16.24 -6.49 -20.57
N HIS A 114 14.98 -6.20 -20.27
CA HIS A 114 13.85 -6.59 -21.11
C HIS A 114 13.15 -5.33 -21.67
N PRO A 115 12.78 -5.28 -22.97
CA PRO A 115 12.26 -4.08 -23.63
C PRO A 115 11.00 -3.51 -22.96
N ASP A 116 10.12 -4.39 -22.45
CA ASP A 116 8.84 -3.99 -21.86
C ASP A 116 8.94 -3.48 -20.41
N VAL A 117 10.12 -3.55 -19.76
CA VAL A 117 10.27 -3.17 -18.34
C VAL A 117 9.86 -1.73 -18.10
N THR A 118 10.32 -0.82 -18.96
CA THR A 118 10.02 0.61 -18.82
C THR A 118 8.53 0.88 -18.95
N GLN A 119 7.88 0.27 -19.94
CA GLN A 119 6.45 0.45 -20.15
C GLN A 119 5.63 -0.06 -18.96
N ILE A 120 5.94 -1.28 -18.49
CA ILE A 120 5.26 -1.87 -17.33
C ILE A 120 5.47 -1.01 -16.07
N PHE A 121 6.70 -0.55 -15.83
CA PHE A 121 7.00 0.32 -14.69
C PHE A 121 6.15 1.59 -14.72
N VAL A 122 6.16 2.30 -15.86
CA VAL A 122 5.41 3.55 -16.02
C VAL A 122 3.91 3.32 -15.87
N ASP A 123 3.34 2.33 -16.54
CA ASP A 123 1.91 2.02 -16.47
C ASP A 123 1.47 1.75 -15.03
N GLN A 124 2.21 0.90 -14.30
CA GLN A 124 1.82 0.55 -12.94
C GLN A 124 2.02 1.69 -11.94
N MET A 125 3.06 2.52 -12.12
CA MET A 125 3.25 3.70 -11.28
C MET A 125 2.17 4.76 -11.53
N LEU A 126 1.71 4.93 -12.78
CA LEU A 126 0.58 5.80 -13.12
C LEU A 126 -0.72 5.30 -12.49
N GLU A 127 -1.01 4.00 -12.60
CA GLU A 127 -2.19 3.40 -11.96
C GLU A 127 -2.19 3.58 -10.44
N LEU A 128 -1.05 3.33 -9.78
CA LEU A 128 -0.91 3.54 -8.34
C LEU A 128 -1.23 4.98 -7.94
N HIS A 129 -0.64 5.96 -8.64
CA HIS A 129 -0.87 7.38 -8.34
C HIS A 129 -2.29 7.83 -8.69
N HIS A 130 -2.90 7.28 -9.73
CA HIS A 130 -4.31 7.55 -10.05
C HIS A 130 -5.22 7.04 -8.91
N GLY A 131 -4.98 5.82 -8.41
CA GLY A 131 -5.71 5.28 -7.26
C GLY A 131 -5.55 6.16 -6.02
N GLN A 132 -4.31 6.45 -5.64
CA GLN A 132 -4.00 7.32 -4.48
C GLN A 132 -4.64 8.71 -4.63
N GLY A 133 -4.55 9.31 -5.82
CA GLY A 133 -5.08 10.64 -6.09
C GLY A 133 -6.60 10.71 -5.93
N MET A 134 -7.34 9.70 -6.39
CA MET A 134 -8.79 9.64 -6.22
C MET A 134 -9.19 9.48 -4.75
N GLU A 135 -8.49 8.66 -3.99
CA GLU A 135 -8.73 8.51 -2.55
C GLU A 135 -8.54 9.83 -1.79
N ILE A 136 -7.42 10.52 -2.05
CA ILE A 136 -7.12 11.84 -1.48
C ILE A 136 -8.19 12.85 -1.90
N TRP A 137 -8.57 12.87 -3.19
CA TRP A 137 -9.55 13.82 -3.68
C TRP A 137 -10.91 13.63 -3.02
N TRP A 138 -11.39 12.38 -2.91
CA TRP A 138 -12.63 12.07 -2.20
C TRP A 138 -12.57 12.57 -0.76
N ARG A 139 -11.53 12.16 -0.01
CA ARG A 139 -11.29 12.54 1.38
C ARG A 139 -11.29 14.05 1.58
N ASP A 140 -10.54 14.78 0.77
CA ASP A 140 -10.29 16.21 0.98
C ASP A 140 -11.42 17.10 0.46
N ASN A 141 -12.25 16.59 -0.47
CA ASN A 141 -13.45 17.27 -0.96
C ASN A 141 -14.74 16.76 -0.30
N PHE A 142 -14.64 15.77 0.59
CA PHE A 142 -15.76 15.13 1.28
C PHE A 142 -16.84 14.58 0.34
N VAL A 143 -16.41 14.01 -0.78
CA VAL A 143 -17.28 13.35 -1.76
C VAL A 143 -17.12 11.85 -1.56
N ALA A 144 -18.12 11.20 -0.96
CA ALA A 144 -18.10 9.76 -0.76
C ALA A 144 -18.26 9.04 -2.11
N PRO A 145 -17.36 8.10 -2.47
CA PRO A 145 -17.52 7.31 -3.68
C PRO A 145 -18.62 6.26 -3.56
N SER A 146 -19.08 5.71 -4.67
CA SER A 146 -19.79 4.42 -4.65
C SER A 146 -18.85 3.28 -4.23
N GLU A 147 -19.42 2.14 -3.84
CA GLU A 147 -18.61 0.96 -3.52
C GLU A 147 -17.79 0.47 -4.72
N ASP A 148 -18.36 0.53 -5.94
CA ASP A 148 -17.67 0.14 -7.17
C ASP A 148 -16.49 1.07 -7.46
N GLU A 149 -16.66 2.39 -7.29
CA GLU A 149 -15.56 3.35 -7.42
C GLU A 149 -14.46 3.10 -6.38
N TYR A 150 -14.81 2.83 -5.12
CA TYR A 150 -13.85 2.42 -4.10
C TYR A 150 -13.08 1.16 -4.54
N ARG A 151 -13.78 0.12 -5.01
CA ARG A 151 -13.16 -1.14 -5.45
C ARG A 151 -12.17 -0.90 -6.60
N GLN A 152 -12.55 -0.08 -7.58
CA GLN A 152 -11.66 0.28 -8.68
C GLN A 152 -10.45 1.08 -8.21
N MET A 153 -10.64 2.04 -7.30
CA MET A 153 -9.54 2.77 -6.69
C MET A 153 -8.55 1.82 -5.98
N VAL A 154 -9.05 0.85 -5.22
CA VAL A 154 -8.21 -0.13 -4.52
C VAL A 154 -7.42 -1.00 -5.48
N ILE A 155 -8.05 -1.47 -6.57
CA ILE A 155 -7.37 -2.26 -7.61
C ILE A 155 -6.22 -1.46 -8.22
N ARG A 156 -6.38 -0.14 -8.38
CA ARG A 156 -5.32 0.75 -8.88
C ARG A 156 -4.23 1.01 -7.84
N LYS A 157 -4.59 1.50 -6.65
CA LYS A 157 -3.67 1.87 -5.55
C LYS A 157 -2.87 0.67 -5.03
N CYS A 158 -3.58 -0.37 -4.59
CA CYS A 158 -2.97 -1.55 -3.97
C CYS A 158 -2.49 -2.54 -5.03
N GLY A 159 -3.33 -2.75 -6.05
CA GLY A 159 -3.04 -3.69 -7.14
C GLY A 159 -1.94 -3.21 -8.07
N GLY A 160 -1.72 -1.91 -8.26
CA GLY A 160 -0.63 -1.40 -9.09
C GLY A 160 0.74 -1.95 -8.69
N LEU A 161 1.04 -2.00 -7.39
CA LEU A 161 2.33 -2.54 -6.93
C LEU A 161 2.39 -4.07 -6.93
N PHE A 162 1.28 -4.77 -6.69
CA PHE A 162 1.22 -6.23 -6.83
C PHE A 162 1.38 -6.65 -8.29
N ASN A 163 0.62 -6.03 -9.18
CA ASN A 163 0.66 -6.25 -10.62
C ASN A 163 2.03 -5.89 -11.20
N LEU A 164 2.72 -4.85 -10.71
CA LEU A 164 4.09 -4.56 -11.13
C LEU A 164 5.01 -5.78 -10.92
N GLY A 165 5.02 -6.34 -9.71
CA GLY A 165 5.84 -7.51 -9.40
C GLY A 165 5.48 -8.71 -10.29
N VAL A 166 4.20 -9.05 -10.39
CA VAL A 166 3.74 -10.20 -11.19
C VAL A 166 4.02 -10.00 -12.68
N ARG A 167 3.73 -8.82 -13.24
CA ARG A 167 3.99 -8.52 -14.66
C ARG A 167 5.48 -8.53 -14.99
N PHE A 168 6.35 -8.07 -14.09
CA PHE A 168 7.79 -8.24 -14.25
C PHE A 168 8.21 -9.70 -14.24
N MET A 169 7.65 -10.52 -13.36
CA MET A 169 7.94 -11.95 -13.35
C MET A 169 7.46 -12.63 -14.64
N GLU A 170 6.29 -12.27 -15.16
CA GLU A 170 5.77 -12.80 -16.43
C GLU A 170 6.70 -12.55 -17.62
N LEU A 171 7.50 -11.48 -17.63
CA LEU A 171 8.48 -11.22 -18.69
C LEU A 171 9.56 -12.31 -18.78
N PHE A 172 9.86 -12.97 -17.67
CA PHE A 172 10.92 -13.98 -17.55
C PHE A 172 10.39 -15.41 -17.44
N ALA A 173 9.07 -15.58 -17.48
CA ALA A 173 8.41 -16.87 -17.53
C ALA A 173 8.37 -17.41 -18.97
N SER A 174 8.36 -18.74 -19.12
CA SER A 174 8.24 -19.37 -20.44
C SER A 174 6.87 -19.07 -21.08
N ASN A 175 6.79 -19.09 -22.41
CA ASN A 175 5.53 -18.87 -23.12
C ASN A 175 4.45 -19.88 -22.70
N GLU A 176 4.82 -21.15 -22.48
CA GLU A 176 3.90 -22.19 -21.99
C GLU A 176 3.30 -21.79 -20.63
N ILE A 177 4.13 -21.34 -19.69
CA ILE A 177 3.71 -20.89 -18.36
C ILE A 177 2.77 -19.68 -18.47
N ARG A 178 3.12 -18.69 -19.29
CA ARG A 178 2.30 -17.46 -19.49
C ARG A 178 0.96 -17.74 -20.16
N LEU A 179 0.85 -18.79 -20.96
CA LEU A 179 -0.41 -19.22 -21.56
C LEU A 179 -1.27 -20.01 -20.57
N LYS A 180 -0.62 -20.80 -19.71
CA LYS A 180 -1.28 -21.65 -18.72
C LYS A 180 -1.82 -20.85 -17.52
N TYR A 181 -1.06 -19.90 -17.01
CA TYR A 181 -1.42 -19.13 -15.82
C TYR A 181 -1.71 -17.68 -16.19
N LYS A 182 -2.88 -17.19 -15.77
CA LYS A 182 -3.34 -15.81 -15.93
C LYS A 182 -3.70 -15.25 -14.57
N PHE A 183 -3.15 -14.09 -14.23
CA PHE A 183 -3.33 -13.49 -12.91
C PHE A 183 -4.23 -12.25 -12.94
N ASP A 184 -4.91 -11.99 -14.07
CA ASP A 184 -5.80 -10.85 -14.29
C ASP A 184 -6.97 -10.81 -13.30
N ARG A 185 -7.36 -11.95 -12.71
CA ARG A 185 -8.40 -12.05 -11.69
C ARG A 185 -7.83 -12.14 -10.27
N LEU A 186 -6.81 -12.98 -10.08
CA LEU A 186 -6.22 -13.22 -8.76
C LEU A 186 -5.60 -11.95 -8.16
N CYS A 187 -4.88 -11.14 -8.95
CA CYS A 187 -4.22 -9.94 -8.43
C CYS A 187 -5.22 -8.87 -7.95
N PRO A 188 -6.27 -8.52 -8.72
CA PRO A 188 -7.34 -7.64 -8.22
C PRO A 188 -8.04 -8.18 -6.96
N LEU A 189 -8.34 -9.48 -6.90
CA LEU A 189 -8.98 -10.09 -5.72
C LEU A 189 -8.11 -9.99 -4.47
N LEU A 190 -6.81 -10.29 -4.59
CA LEU A 190 -5.85 -10.14 -3.50
C LEU A 190 -5.73 -8.68 -3.04
N SER A 191 -5.74 -7.74 -3.98
CA SER A 191 -5.65 -6.30 -3.68
C SER A 191 -6.85 -5.80 -2.90
N LEU A 192 -8.06 -6.20 -3.32
CA LEU A 192 -9.32 -5.92 -2.62
C LEU A 192 -9.32 -6.52 -1.22
N LEU A 193 -8.96 -7.80 -1.10
CA LEU A 193 -8.90 -8.47 0.20
C LEU A 193 -7.90 -7.78 1.13
N PHE A 194 -6.73 -7.39 0.61
CA PHE A 194 -5.69 -6.75 1.40
C PHE A 194 -6.15 -5.39 1.95
N GLN A 195 -6.69 -4.53 1.08
CA GLN A 195 -7.10 -3.19 1.48
C GLN A 195 -8.33 -3.19 2.37
N ILE A 196 -9.38 -3.95 2.02
CA ILE A 196 -10.61 -4.00 2.83
C ILE A 196 -10.30 -4.58 4.23
N ARG A 197 -9.36 -5.54 4.30
CA ARG A 197 -8.87 -6.04 5.60
C ARG A 197 -8.06 -4.99 6.35
N ASP A 198 -7.23 -4.18 5.68
CA ASP A 198 -6.49 -3.09 6.33
C ASP A 198 -7.43 -2.05 6.93
N ASP A 199 -8.43 -1.62 6.16
CA ASP A 199 -9.50 -0.70 6.57
C ASP A 199 -10.28 -1.25 7.78
N TYR A 200 -10.66 -2.54 7.73
CA TYR A 200 -11.31 -3.20 8.87
C TYR A 200 -10.40 -3.21 10.11
N CYS A 201 -9.13 -3.56 9.94
CA CYS A 201 -8.19 -3.64 11.05
C CYS A 201 -7.88 -2.27 11.65
N ASN A 202 -7.88 -1.19 10.86
CA ASN A 202 -7.66 0.17 11.37
C ASN A 202 -8.66 0.55 12.46
N LEU A 203 -9.92 0.13 12.30
CA LEU A 203 -11.00 0.44 13.24
C LEU A 203 -11.14 -0.59 14.38
N MET A 204 -10.85 -1.88 14.10
CA MET A 204 -11.20 -2.97 15.01
C MET A 204 -10.02 -3.60 15.75
N SER A 205 -8.78 -3.42 15.27
CA SER A 205 -7.62 -4.15 15.80
C SER A 205 -6.89 -3.37 16.90
N LYS A 206 -6.69 -4.02 18.06
CA LYS A 206 -5.81 -3.53 19.13
C LYS A 206 -4.35 -3.43 18.67
N GLU A 207 -3.90 -4.36 17.82
CA GLU A 207 -2.54 -4.32 17.25
C GLU A 207 -2.37 -3.06 16.37
N TYR A 208 -3.36 -2.73 15.54
CA TYR A 208 -3.31 -1.51 14.72
C TYR A 208 -3.36 -0.25 15.58
N THR A 209 -4.18 -0.26 16.64
CA THR A 209 -4.22 0.84 17.62
C THR A 209 -2.83 1.12 18.21
N ASN A 210 -2.08 0.06 18.55
CA ASN A 210 -0.72 0.18 19.07
C ASN A 210 0.30 0.59 17.99
N ASN A 211 0.07 0.17 16.74
CA ASN A 211 1.01 0.37 15.64
C ASN A 211 0.85 1.71 14.90
N LYS A 212 -0.33 2.32 14.93
CA LYS A 212 -0.68 3.56 14.23
C LYS A 212 -1.20 4.59 15.23
N SER A 213 -2.50 4.59 15.47
CA SER A 213 -3.19 5.26 16.57
C SER A 213 -4.61 4.70 16.62
N TYR A 214 -5.39 5.00 17.67
CA TYR A 214 -6.76 4.51 17.76
C TYR A 214 -7.62 5.09 16.62
N CYS A 215 -8.11 4.24 15.72
CA CYS A 215 -8.92 4.59 14.53
C CYS A 215 -8.32 5.78 13.77
N GLU A 216 -7.15 5.57 13.17
CA GLU A 216 -6.43 6.61 12.42
C GLU A 216 -7.22 7.07 11.18
N ASP A 217 -7.92 6.15 10.50
CA ASP A 217 -8.74 6.48 9.31
C ASP A 217 -9.78 7.58 9.61
N LEU A 218 -10.29 7.64 10.86
CA LEU A 218 -11.23 8.68 11.29
C LEU A 218 -10.56 10.05 11.48
N THR A 219 -9.30 10.08 11.93
CA THR A 219 -8.52 11.33 11.98
C THR A 219 -8.13 11.77 10.58
N GLU A 220 -7.77 10.83 9.73
CA GLU A 220 -7.47 11.10 8.33
C GLU A 220 -8.71 11.68 7.61
N GLY A 221 -9.91 11.24 8.00
CA GLY A 221 -11.16 11.59 7.33
C GLY A 221 -11.45 10.68 6.12
N LYS A 222 -10.78 9.52 6.07
CA LYS A 222 -10.80 8.59 4.96
C LYS A 222 -12.14 7.88 4.81
N PHE A 223 -12.58 7.70 3.57
CA PHE A 223 -13.72 6.86 3.22
C PHE A 223 -13.31 5.38 3.14
N SER A 224 -12.85 4.82 4.27
CA SER A 224 -12.49 3.40 4.34
C SER A 224 -13.73 2.52 4.17
N PHE A 225 -13.58 1.28 3.72
CA PHE A 225 -14.71 0.40 3.35
C PHE A 225 -15.88 0.35 4.36
N PRO A 226 -15.66 0.15 5.69
CA PRO A 226 -16.75 0.19 6.66
C PRO A 226 -17.41 1.57 6.80
N ILE A 227 -16.64 2.65 6.71
CA ILE A 227 -17.14 4.03 6.79
C ILE A 227 -17.99 4.33 5.55
N LEU A 228 -17.51 3.91 4.38
CA LEU A 228 -18.20 4.10 3.12
C LEU A 228 -19.55 3.39 3.10
N HIS A 229 -19.59 2.11 3.48
CA HIS A 229 -20.83 1.36 3.60
C HIS A 229 -21.82 2.09 4.54
N ALA A 230 -21.34 2.61 5.67
CA ALA A 230 -22.18 3.32 6.63
C ALA A 230 -22.84 4.57 6.03
N ILE A 231 -22.08 5.35 5.27
CA ILE A 231 -22.57 6.57 4.61
C ILE A 231 -23.58 6.22 3.51
N ASN A 232 -23.26 5.25 2.66
CA ASN A 232 -24.12 4.87 1.54
C ASN A 232 -25.41 4.18 1.97
N THR A 233 -25.41 3.46 3.11
CA THR A 233 -26.63 2.79 3.62
C THR A 233 -27.51 3.67 4.51
N ARG A 234 -26.98 4.79 5.00
CA ARG A 234 -27.69 5.73 5.88
C ARG A 234 -27.60 7.16 5.34
N GLU A 235 -28.05 7.38 4.11
CA GLU A 235 -27.94 8.67 3.41
C GLU A 235 -28.50 9.88 4.20
N THR A 236 -29.55 9.66 5.00
CA THR A 236 -30.16 10.72 5.83
C THR A 236 -29.38 11.01 7.12
N ASP A 237 -28.47 10.13 7.52
CA ASP A 237 -27.66 10.26 8.74
C ASP A 237 -26.31 10.89 8.43
N THR A 238 -26.20 12.19 8.72
CA THR A 238 -25.00 12.94 8.42
C THR A 238 -23.94 12.87 9.52
N ARG A 239 -24.11 12.08 10.59
CA ARG A 239 -23.19 12.11 11.75
C ARG A 239 -21.78 11.68 11.36
N ILE A 240 -21.64 10.56 10.65
CA ILE A 240 -20.34 10.01 10.24
C ILE A 240 -19.59 10.99 9.35
N ILE A 241 -20.24 11.55 8.32
CA ILE A 241 -19.57 12.50 7.41
C ILE A 241 -19.12 13.77 8.13
N HIS A 242 -19.89 14.26 9.12
CA HIS A 242 -19.47 15.41 9.93
C HIS A 242 -18.29 15.07 10.84
N ILE A 243 -18.25 13.86 11.42
CA ILE A 243 -17.11 13.39 12.22
C ILE A 243 -15.83 13.33 11.37
N LEU A 244 -15.90 12.78 10.15
CA LEU A 244 -14.75 12.74 9.23
C LEU A 244 -14.24 14.14 8.88
N LYS A 245 -15.16 15.09 8.64
CA LYS A 245 -14.83 16.51 8.38
C LYS A 245 -14.07 17.17 9.51
N GLN A 246 -14.25 16.73 10.76
CA GLN A 246 -13.51 17.29 11.90
C GLN A 246 -12.04 16.85 11.93
N ARG A 247 -11.67 15.75 11.27
CA ARG A 247 -10.32 15.16 11.37
C ARG A 247 -9.85 15.02 12.82
N THR A 248 -10.78 14.61 13.67
CA THR A 248 -10.65 14.68 15.12
C THR A 248 -9.57 13.74 15.65
N GLN A 249 -8.89 14.17 16.72
CA GLN A 249 -8.02 13.32 17.53
C GLN A 249 -8.70 12.86 18.84
N ASP A 250 -9.92 13.34 19.12
CA ASP A 250 -10.68 12.98 20.30
C ASP A 250 -11.11 11.51 20.27
N VAL A 251 -10.59 10.73 21.22
CA VAL A 251 -10.84 9.29 21.35
C VAL A 251 -12.32 8.99 21.60
N GLU A 252 -13.04 9.82 22.35
CA GLU A 252 -14.45 9.56 22.66
C GLU A 252 -15.34 9.82 21.44
N LEU A 253 -15.03 10.84 20.64
CA LEU A 253 -15.71 11.06 19.36
C LEU A 253 -15.46 9.93 18.37
N LYS A 254 -14.22 9.41 18.33
CA LYS A 254 -13.89 8.21 17.52
C LYS A 254 -14.64 6.97 18.00
N ARG A 255 -14.69 6.74 19.32
CA ARG A 255 -15.42 5.61 19.92
C ARG A 255 -16.90 5.67 19.57
N TYR A 256 -17.50 6.86 19.64
CA TYR A 256 -18.88 7.08 19.21
C TYR A 256 -19.07 6.77 17.73
N CYS A 257 -18.16 7.21 16.85
CA CYS A 257 -18.23 6.87 15.43
C CYS A 257 -18.17 5.36 15.18
N VAL A 258 -17.28 4.64 15.88
CA VAL A 258 -17.19 3.17 15.80
C VAL A 258 -18.48 2.51 16.27
N GLN A 259 -19.12 3.03 17.32
CA GLN A 259 -20.43 2.55 17.74
C GLN A 259 -21.49 2.71 16.63
N LEU A 260 -21.53 3.85 15.94
CA LEU A 260 -22.44 4.03 14.79
C LEU A 260 -22.17 3.00 13.68
N LEU A 261 -20.90 2.70 13.38
CA LEU A 261 -20.53 1.69 12.39
C LEU A 261 -21.03 0.29 12.78
N HIS A 262 -21.08 -0.04 14.07
CA HIS A 262 -21.71 -1.26 14.57
C HIS A 262 -23.24 -1.23 14.41
N GLU A 263 -23.89 -0.15 14.82
CA GLU A 263 -25.35 0.03 14.73
C GLU A 263 -25.84 -0.03 13.27
N PHE A 264 -25.04 0.46 12.33
CA PHE A 264 -25.37 0.45 10.91
C PHE A 264 -25.01 -0.87 10.22
N GLY A 265 -24.41 -1.83 10.94
CA GLY A 265 -24.02 -3.14 10.41
C GLY A 265 -22.76 -3.11 9.52
N SER A 266 -22.07 -1.97 9.42
CA SER A 266 -20.93 -1.80 8.51
C SER A 266 -19.72 -2.64 8.88
N ILE A 267 -19.48 -2.85 10.17
CA ILE A 267 -18.38 -3.72 10.65
C ILE A 267 -18.63 -5.16 10.21
N GLU A 268 -19.85 -5.66 10.38
CA GLU A 268 -20.20 -7.03 10.00
C GLU A 268 -20.24 -7.21 8.48
N TYR A 269 -20.77 -6.22 7.75
CA TYR A 269 -20.72 -6.19 6.29
C TYR A 269 -19.28 -6.31 5.77
N THR A 270 -18.36 -5.52 6.34
CA THR A 270 -16.94 -5.54 5.97
C THR A 270 -16.28 -6.89 6.27
N ARG A 271 -16.60 -7.49 7.43
CA ARG A 271 -16.12 -8.82 7.81
C ARG A 271 -16.59 -9.88 6.80
N GLN A 272 -17.85 -9.84 6.40
CA GLN A 272 -18.41 -10.77 5.42
C GLN A 272 -17.80 -10.54 4.02
N ALA A 273 -17.55 -9.30 3.63
CA ALA A 273 -16.85 -8.97 2.38
C ALA A 273 -15.43 -9.59 2.36
N CYS A 274 -14.67 -9.49 3.45
CA CYS A 274 -13.36 -10.14 3.58
C CYS A 274 -13.45 -11.67 3.44
N ILE A 275 -14.43 -12.31 4.09
CA ILE A 275 -14.63 -13.76 4.00
C ILE A 275 -14.96 -14.18 2.56
N ASN A 276 -15.86 -13.44 1.90
CA ASN A 276 -16.27 -13.73 0.53
C ASN A 276 -15.12 -13.53 -0.47
N LEU A 277 -14.34 -12.46 -0.32
CA LEU A 277 -13.13 -12.24 -1.12
C LEU A 277 -12.09 -13.33 -0.87
N GLY A 278 -11.91 -13.75 0.39
CA GLY A 278 -11.04 -14.87 0.73
C GLY A 278 -11.43 -16.16 0.00
N LYS A 279 -12.73 -16.49 -0.05
CA LYS A 279 -13.22 -17.64 -0.82
C LYS A 279 -12.92 -17.51 -2.31
N GLN A 280 -13.21 -16.35 -2.90
CA GLN A 280 -12.93 -16.10 -4.32
C GLN A 280 -11.43 -16.21 -4.64
N VAL A 281 -10.56 -15.74 -3.74
CA VAL A 281 -9.10 -15.91 -3.87
C VAL A 281 -8.75 -17.40 -3.87
N PHE A 282 -9.30 -18.20 -2.97
CA PHE A 282 -9.05 -19.65 -2.93
C PHE A 282 -9.62 -20.40 -4.14
N ASP A 283 -10.79 -19.99 -4.64
CA ASP A 283 -11.42 -20.61 -5.82
C ASP A 283 -10.65 -20.31 -7.12
N GLU A 284 -9.92 -19.18 -7.17
CA GLU A 284 -9.09 -18.77 -8.31
C GLU A 284 -7.68 -19.41 -8.31
N ILE A 285 -7.19 -19.86 -7.16
CA ILE A 285 -5.88 -20.54 -6.98
C ILE A 285 -5.95 -22.01 -7.42
#